data_AF-A0A0U1DN24-F1
#
_entry.id   AF-A0A0U1DN24-F1
#
_cell.length_a   1.000
_cell.length_b   1.000
_cell.length_c   1.000
_cell.angle_alpha   90.00
_cell.angle_beta   90.00
_cell.angle_gamma   90.00
#
_symmetry.space_group_name_H-M   'P 1'
#
loop_
_entity.id
_entity.type
_entity.pdbx_description
1 polymer ?
#
loop_
_entity_poly.entity_id
_entity_poly.type
_entity_poly.pdbx_seq_one_letter_code
_entity_poly.pdbx_strand_id
1 'polypeptide(L)'
;MMGLPDWSGAKIRLVMLAVAMPVMLIMVAVGYATEDSEEPSADCQRADQIAHQWVNVVPGVLQGMGVGEVDPNLARDAGEAATAVRDEAASIEDHDLKRQALRFADALQRISEGNPRMPPSGWPDKNFVGGFQDGTDALHELKVACPNVGTDELPAGVRTSAP
;
A
#
# COMPACT_ATOMS: atom_id res chain seq x y z
N MET A 1 -27.37 19.53 52.61
CA MET A 1 -27.14 18.24 51.94
C MET A 1 -28.26 18.04 50.93
N MET A 2 -28.05 18.40 49.66
CA MET A 2 -29.02 18.08 48.60
C MET A 2 -28.83 16.61 48.20
N GLY A 3 -29.86 15.79 48.39
CA GLY A 3 -29.87 14.37 48.01
C GLY A 3 -29.90 14.22 46.48
N LEU A 4 -28.98 13.41 45.96
CA LEU A 4 -28.97 13.00 44.56
C LEU A 4 -30.27 12.21 44.26
N PRO A 5 -31.01 12.56 43.19
CA PRO A 5 -32.27 11.90 42.89
C PRO A 5 -32.04 10.41 42.57
N ASP A 6 -32.71 9.55 43.33
CA ASP A 6 -32.70 8.10 43.19
C ASP A 6 -33.40 7.69 41.88
N TRP A 7 -32.60 7.50 40.83
CA TRP A 7 -33.09 7.13 39.51
C TRP A 7 -33.10 5.62 39.37
N SER A 8 -34.29 5.03 39.15
CA SER A 8 -34.41 3.61 38.88
C SER A 8 -33.57 3.23 37.65
N GLY A 9 -32.86 2.10 37.73
CA GLY A 9 -31.95 1.64 36.65
C GLY A 9 -32.61 1.51 35.27
N ALA A 10 -33.94 1.38 35.21
CA ALA A 10 -34.72 1.42 33.98
C ALA A 10 -34.68 2.79 33.27
N LYS A 11 -34.73 3.90 34.03
CA LYS A 11 -34.64 5.26 33.47
C LYS A 11 -33.23 5.57 32.98
N ILE A 12 -32.20 5.09 33.68
CA ILE A 12 -30.80 5.20 33.26
C ILE A 12 -30.57 4.43 31.96
N ARG A 13 -31.12 3.21 31.84
CA ARG A 13 -31.06 2.42 30.59
C ARG A 13 -31.76 3.12 29.42
N LEU A 14 -32.91 3.74 29.65
CA LEU A 14 -33.64 4.49 28.62
C LEU A 14 -32.87 5.72 28.13
N VAL A 15 -32.25 6.47 29.05
CA VAL A 15 -31.40 7.62 28.67
C VAL A 15 -30.15 7.16 27.92
N MET A 16 -29.49 6.08 28.38
CA MET A 16 -28.35 5.50 27.67
C MET A 16 -28.72 5.04 26.26
N LEU A 17 -29.87 4.38 26.08
CA LEU A 17 -30.38 3.97 24.76
C LEU A 17 -30.68 5.17 23.86
N ALA A 18 -31.31 6.22 24.40
CA ALA A 18 -31.64 7.43 23.67
C ALA A 18 -30.41 8.22 23.21
N VAL A 19 -29.25 8.06 23.86
CA VAL A 19 -27.98 8.68 23.45
C VAL A 19 -27.17 7.75 22.54
N ALA A 20 -27.19 6.44 22.81
CA ALA A 20 -26.45 5.47 22.00
C ALA A 20 -27.00 5.38 20.56
N MET A 21 -28.32 5.45 20.39
CA MET A 21 -28.95 5.38 19.06
C MET A 21 -28.52 6.51 18.11
N PRO A 22 -28.60 7.80 18.48
CA PRO A 22 -28.15 8.87 17.61
C PRO A 22 -26.63 8.86 17.39
N VAL A 23 -25.81 8.46 18.35
CA VAL A 23 -24.36 8.32 18.15
C VAL A 23 -24.05 7.21 17.16
N MET A 24 -24.73 6.06 17.25
CA MET A 24 -24.60 4.96 16.31
C MET A 24 -25.10 5.37 14.91
N LEU A 25 -26.20 6.12 14.82
CA LEU A 25 -26.70 6.65 13.55
C LEU A 25 -25.75 7.69 12.94
N ILE A 26 -25.11 8.55 13.74
CA ILE A 26 -24.08 9.48 13.28
C ILE A 26 -22.83 8.72 12.82
N MET A 27 -22.40 7.68 13.54
CA MET A 27 -21.27 6.84 13.10
C MET A 27 -21.59 6.08 11.81
N VAL A 28 -22.81 5.57 11.65
CA VAL A 28 -23.26 4.93 10.41
C VAL A 28 -23.38 5.96 9.30
N ALA A 29 -23.93 7.15 9.56
CA ALA A 29 -24.06 8.19 8.54
C ALA A 29 -22.71 8.81 8.15
N VAL A 30 -21.78 8.96 9.09
CA VAL A 30 -20.39 9.38 8.80
C VAL A 30 -19.65 8.25 8.08
N GLY A 31 -19.85 6.99 8.47
CA GLY A 31 -19.34 5.82 7.76
C GLY A 31 -19.81 5.81 6.29
N TYR A 32 -21.12 5.91 6.07
CA TYR A 32 -21.74 5.99 4.74
C TYR A 32 -21.41 7.26 3.97
N ALA A 33 -21.15 8.39 4.65
CA ALA A 33 -20.70 9.63 3.99
C ALA A 33 -19.20 9.62 3.68
N THR A 34 -18.41 8.78 4.35
CA THR A 34 -17.02 8.47 3.96
C THR A 34 -16.93 7.35 2.95
N GLU A 35 -18.02 6.60 2.74
CA GLU A 35 -18.21 5.74 1.57
C GLU A 35 -18.69 6.58 0.38
N ASP A 36 -17.95 7.64 0.03
CA ASP A 36 -17.79 7.96 -1.39
C ASP A 36 -17.02 6.79 -2.00
N SER A 37 -17.76 5.71 -2.24
CA SER A 37 -17.42 4.64 -3.15
C SER A 37 -17.53 5.20 -4.57
N GLU A 38 -16.76 6.25 -4.84
CA GLU A 38 -16.39 6.56 -6.22
C GLU A 38 -15.61 5.34 -6.69
N GLU A 39 -16.19 4.59 -7.64
CA GLU A 39 -15.44 3.54 -8.33
C GLU A 39 -14.06 4.12 -8.69
N PRO A 40 -12.97 3.45 -8.29
CA PRO A 40 -11.64 4.00 -8.50
C PRO A 40 -11.49 4.30 -9.99
N SER A 41 -11.02 5.51 -10.30
CA SER A 41 -10.78 5.92 -11.69
C SER A 41 -9.95 4.85 -12.39
N ALA A 42 -10.12 4.70 -13.71
CA ALA A 42 -9.36 3.71 -14.48
C ALA A 42 -7.84 3.86 -14.27
N ASP A 43 -7.36 5.09 -14.07
CA ASP A 43 -5.96 5.37 -13.75
C ASP A 43 -5.57 4.93 -12.33
N CYS A 44 -6.45 5.12 -11.33
CA CYS A 44 -6.20 4.62 -9.98
C CYS A 44 -6.27 3.09 -9.87
N GLN A 45 -7.10 2.43 -10.68
CA GLN A 45 -7.09 0.96 -10.79
C GLN A 45 -5.76 0.45 -11.36
N ARG A 46 -5.17 1.18 -12.33
CA ARG A 46 -3.85 0.83 -12.86
C ARG A 46 -2.73 1.13 -11.88
N ALA A 47 -2.81 2.25 -11.17
CA ALA A 47 -1.89 2.57 -10.09
C ALA A 47 -1.91 1.49 -8.98
N ASP A 48 -3.08 0.92 -8.70
CA ASP A 48 -3.21 -0.21 -7.79
C ASP A 48 -2.53 -1.48 -8.33
N GLN A 49 -2.75 -1.83 -9.60
CA GLN A 49 -2.04 -2.95 -10.25
C GLN A 49 -0.52 -2.76 -10.28
N ILE A 50 -0.05 -1.52 -10.43
CA ILE A 50 1.36 -1.16 -10.33
C ILE A 50 1.89 -1.44 -8.91
N ALA A 51 1.15 -1.05 -7.87
CA ALA A 51 1.55 -1.31 -6.49
C ALA A 51 1.58 -2.82 -6.16
N HIS A 52 0.71 -3.62 -6.78
CA HIS A 52 0.76 -5.07 -6.65
C HIS A 52 2.08 -5.68 -7.15
N GLN A 53 2.73 -5.07 -8.15
CA GLN A 53 4.06 -5.52 -8.61
C GLN A 53 5.11 -5.39 -7.51
N TRP A 54 4.99 -4.39 -6.64
CA TRP A 54 5.90 -4.20 -5.51
C TRP A 54 5.83 -5.35 -4.52
N VAL A 55 4.64 -5.88 -4.25
CA VAL A 55 4.43 -6.96 -3.26
C VAL A 55 5.22 -8.22 -3.63
N ASN A 56 5.39 -8.49 -4.93
CA ASN A 56 6.18 -9.62 -5.42
C ASN A 56 7.70 -9.41 -5.25
N VAL A 57 8.15 -8.16 -5.19
CA VAL A 57 9.58 -7.79 -5.21
C VAL A 57 10.11 -7.46 -3.80
N VAL A 58 9.30 -6.83 -2.95
CA VAL A 58 9.67 -6.37 -1.60
C VAL A 58 10.34 -7.44 -0.74
N PRO A 59 9.81 -8.68 -0.63
CA PRO A 59 10.42 -9.68 0.24
C PRO A 59 11.88 -9.96 -0.15
N GLY A 60 12.14 -10.12 -1.45
CA GLY A 60 13.49 -10.34 -1.97
C GLY A 60 14.37 -9.10 -1.79
N VAL A 61 13.82 -7.88 -1.95
CA VAL A 61 14.57 -6.64 -1.69
C VAL A 61 14.98 -6.52 -0.22
N LEU A 62 14.08 -6.81 0.72
CA LEU A 62 14.38 -6.78 2.16
C LEU A 62 15.45 -7.81 2.54
N GLN A 63 15.40 -9.01 1.96
CA GLN A 63 16.47 -10.00 2.10
C GLN A 63 17.81 -9.47 1.56
N GLY A 64 17.79 -8.82 0.39
CA GLY A 64 18.92 -8.11 -0.20
C GLY A 64 19.50 -7.03 0.70
N MET A 65 18.66 -6.30 1.43
CA MET A 65 19.07 -5.27 2.40
C MET A 65 19.66 -5.83 3.71
N GLY A 66 19.76 -7.16 3.85
CA GLY A 66 20.39 -7.82 5.00
C GLY A 66 19.43 -8.57 5.92
N VAL A 67 18.15 -8.69 5.56
CA VAL A 67 17.12 -9.39 6.36
C VAL A 67 17.05 -10.90 6.03
N GLY A 68 18.07 -11.47 5.37
CA GLY A 68 18.10 -12.90 5.09
C GLY A 68 19.04 -13.31 3.95
N GLU A 69 18.86 -14.54 3.47
CA GLU A 69 19.49 -15.01 2.24
C GLU A 69 18.87 -14.31 1.03
N VAL A 70 19.69 -13.84 0.11
CA VAL A 70 19.24 -13.14 -1.10
C VAL A 70 18.49 -14.11 -1.99
N ASP A 71 17.27 -13.77 -2.38
CA ASP A 71 16.55 -14.52 -3.40
C ASP A 71 17.32 -14.48 -4.74
N PRO A 72 17.74 -15.64 -5.28
CA PRO A 72 18.45 -15.70 -6.56
C PRO A 72 17.59 -15.22 -7.74
N ASN A 73 16.27 -15.15 -7.59
CA ASN A 73 15.36 -14.68 -8.63
C ASN A 73 15.07 -13.17 -8.56
N LEU A 74 15.50 -12.47 -7.51
CA LEU A 74 15.15 -11.06 -7.28
C LEU A 74 15.43 -10.17 -8.50
N ALA A 75 16.58 -10.34 -9.14
CA ALA A 75 16.93 -9.55 -10.32
C ALA A 75 15.95 -9.79 -11.48
N ARG A 76 15.53 -11.04 -11.69
CA ARG A 76 14.55 -11.41 -12.72
C ARG A 76 13.18 -10.86 -12.37
N ASP A 77 12.70 -11.10 -11.15
CA ASP A 77 11.37 -10.69 -10.71
C ASP A 77 11.22 -9.16 -10.71
N ALA A 78 12.26 -8.43 -10.31
CA ALA A 78 12.28 -6.96 -10.40
C ALA A 78 12.26 -6.45 -11.85
N GLY A 79 12.93 -7.13 -12.78
CA GLY A 79 12.92 -6.77 -14.20
C GLY A 79 11.57 -7.08 -14.89
N GLU A 80 10.95 -8.20 -14.53
CA GLU A 80 9.59 -8.56 -14.97
C GLU A 80 8.57 -7.54 -14.44
N ALA A 81 8.66 -7.19 -13.15
CA ALA A 81 7.84 -6.15 -12.54
C ALA A 81 8.03 -4.78 -13.22
N ALA A 82 9.28 -4.38 -13.52
CA ALA A 82 9.56 -3.12 -14.22
C ALA A 82 8.89 -3.07 -15.60
N THR A 83 8.86 -4.20 -16.30
CA THR A 83 8.20 -4.30 -17.62
C THR A 83 6.68 -4.20 -17.46
N ALA A 84 6.09 -4.95 -16.53
CA ALA A 84 4.65 -4.89 -16.26
C ALA A 84 4.19 -3.49 -15.86
N VAL A 85 4.94 -2.78 -15.02
CA VAL A 85 4.62 -1.40 -14.64
C VAL A 85 4.66 -0.46 -15.84
N ARG A 86 5.60 -0.63 -16.78
CA ARG A 86 5.66 0.19 -18.00
C ARG A 86 4.44 -0.05 -18.90
N ASP A 87 4.00 -1.30 -19.00
CA ASP A 87 2.81 -1.66 -19.78
C ASP A 87 1.54 -1.02 -19.19
N GLU A 88 1.39 -1.06 -17.87
CA GLU A 88 0.27 -0.37 -17.18
C GLU A 88 0.36 1.15 -17.33
N ALA A 89 1.55 1.73 -17.12
CA ALA A 89 1.80 3.16 -17.25
C ALA A 89 1.53 3.71 -18.66
N ALA A 90 1.69 2.88 -19.70
CA ALA A 90 1.40 3.27 -21.08
C ALA A 90 -0.06 3.71 -21.24
N SER A 91 -0.96 3.07 -20.50
CA SER A 91 -2.39 3.28 -20.60
C SER A 91 -2.91 4.42 -19.71
N ILE A 92 -2.18 4.81 -18.65
CA ILE A 92 -2.57 5.90 -17.73
C ILE A 92 -2.72 7.21 -18.49
N GLU A 93 -3.86 7.90 -18.31
CA GLU A 93 -4.17 9.17 -18.95
C GLU A 93 -3.63 10.37 -18.17
N ASP A 94 -3.74 10.33 -16.83
CA ASP A 94 -3.17 11.37 -15.96
C ASP A 94 -1.65 11.42 -16.08
N HIS A 95 -1.14 12.59 -16.47
CA HIS A 95 0.26 12.76 -16.79
C HIS A 95 1.19 12.62 -15.56
N ASP A 96 0.71 12.99 -14.37
CA ASP A 96 1.51 12.95 -13.16
C ASP A 96 1.54 11.53 -12.56
N LEU A 97 0.40 10.83 -12.55
CA LEU A 97 0.33 9.39 -12.24
C LEU A 97 1.19 8.58 -13.19
N LYS A 98 1.11 8.85 -14.50
CA LYS A 98 1.95 8.19 -15.50
C LYS A 98 3.43 8.42 -15.24
N ARG A 99 3.83 9.65 -14.95
CA ARG A 99 5.22 9.99 -14.60
C ARG A 99 5.68 9.21 -13.38
N GLN A 100 4.83 9.10 -12.37
CA GLN A 100 5.16 8.39 -11.14
C GLN A 100 5.26 6.88 -11.33
N ALA A 101 4.35 6.30 -12.11
CA ALA A 101 4.41 4.91 -12.53
C ALA A 101 5.70 4.58 -13.29
N LEU A 102 6.13 5.45 -14.23
CA LEU A 102 7.38 5.27 -14.95
C LEU A 102 8.61 5.38 -14.03
N ARG A 103 8.60 6.32 -13.07
CA ARG A 103 9.65 6.40 -12.04
C ARG A 103 9.73 5.12 -11.21
N PHE A 104 8.59 4.55 -10.86
CA PHE A 104 8.55 3.27 -10.16
C PHE A 104 9.12 2.12 -11.01
N ALA A 105 8.80 2.06 -12.30
CA ALA A 105 9.40 1.09 -13.21
C ALA A 105 10.93 1.25 -13.33
N ASP A 106 11.43 2.48 -13.38
CA ASP A 106 12.87 2.74 -13.45
C ASP A 106 13.58 2.36 -12.16
N ALA A 107 12.92 2.54 -11.01
CA ALA A 107 13.40 2.08 -9.72
C ALA A 107 13.51 0.54 -9.66
N LEU A 108 12.47 -0.18 -10.13
CA LEU A 108 12.49 -1.63 -10.26
C LEU A 108 13.59 -2.14 -11.21
N GLN A 109 13.80 -1.44 -12.33
CA GLN A 109 14.89 -1.74 -13.26
C GLN A 109 16.26 -1.58 -12.59
N ARG A 110 16.45 -0.52 -11.80
CA ARG A 110 17.69 -0.30 -11.05
C ARG A 110 17.93 -1.37 -9.98
N ILE A 111 16.88 -1.89 -9.36
CA ILE A 111 16.97 -3.05 -8.45
C ILE A 111 17.40 -4.30 -9.23
N SER A 112 16.79 -4.55 -10.39
CA SER A 112 17.12 -5.68 -11.27
C SER A 112 18.59 -5.68 -11.70
N GLU A 113 19.13 -4.52 -12.01
CA GLU A 113 20.53 -4.33 -12.43
C GLU A 113 21.51 -4.16 -11.26
N GLY A 114 20.98 -3.94 -10.06
CA GLY A 114 21.75 -3.72 -8.84
C GLY A 114 22.24 -5.02 -8.21
N ASN A 115 23.31 -4.92 -7.44
CA ASN A 115 23.85 -6.03 -6.67
C ASN A 115 23.39 -5.92 -5.19
N PRO A 116 22.56 -6.86 -4.70
CA PRO A 116 22.15 -6.91 -3.30
C PRO A 116 23.29 -7.26 -2.33
N ARG A 117 24.40 -7.86 -2.80
CA ARG A 117 25.57 -8.21 -1.99
C ARG A 117 26.87 -7.96 -2.75
N MET A 118 27.41 -6.75 -2.66
CA MET A 118 28.74 -6.48 -3.17
C MET A 118 29.84 -7.01 -2.25
N PRO A 119 30.79 -7.81 -2.77
CA PRO A 119 32.00 -8.15 -2.02
C PRO A 119 32.90 -6.91 -1.83
N PRO A 120 33.76 -6.88 -0.78
CA PRO A 120 33.95 -7.91 0.25
C PRO A 120 33.01 -7.77 1.45
N SER A 121 32.27 -6.67 1.53
CA SER A 121 31.56 -6.27 2.74
C SER A 121 30.13 -6.82 2.82
N GLY A 122 29.59 -7.32 1.71
CA GLY A 122 28.24 -7.88 1.63
C GLY A 122 27.13 -6.83 1.61
N TRP A 123 27.47 -5.54 1.55
CA TRP A 123 26.49 -4.45 1.44
C TRP A 123 25.90 -4.37 0.04
N PRO A 124 24.62 -3.97 -0.11
CA PRO A 124 24.04 -3.71 -1.41
C PRO A 124 24.72 -2.52 -2.09
N ASP A 125 24.74 -2.51 -3.42
CA ASP A 125 25.27 -1.39 -4.16
C ASP A 125 24.30 -0.19 -4.21
N LYS A 126 24.80 0.93 -4.74
CA LYS A 126 24.03 2.18 -4.86
C LYS A 126 22.81 2.05 -5.78
N ASN A 127 22.84 1.14 -6.76
CA ASN A 127 21.74 0.97 -7.69
C ASN A 127 20.61 0.23 -6.99
N PHE A 128 20.95 -0.79 -6.22
CA PHE A 128 20.02 -1.56 -5.40
C PHE A 128 19.38 -0.70 -4.30
N VAL A 129 20.20 -0.02 -3.49
CA VAL A 129 19.69 0.86 -2.41
C VAL A 129 18.89 2.02 -2.99
N GLY A 130 19.41 2.67 -4.04
CA GLY A 130 18.74 3.81 -4.67
C GLY A 130 17.44 3.39 -5.35
N GLY A 131 17.39 2.24 -6.01
CA GLY A 131 16.16 1.70 -6.59
C GLY A 131 15.11 1.37 -5.51
N PHE A 132 15.51 0.86 -4.35
CA PHE A 132 14.58 0.65 -3.24
C PHE A 132 13.99 1.96 -2.70
N GLN A 133 14.84 2.98 -2.51
CA GLN A 133 14.43 4.30 -2.02
C GLN A 133 13.50 4.99 -3.02
N ASP A 134 13.96 5.13 -4.27
CA ASP A 134 13.20 5.77 -5.34
C ASP A 134 11.89 5.02 -5.62
N GLY A 135 11.89 3.68 -5.49
CA GLY A 135 10.69 2.86 -5.66
C GLY A 135 9.65 3.07 -4.55
N THR A 136 10.12 3.18 -3.30
CA THR A 136 9.25 3.45 -2.15
C THR A 136 8.65 4.85 -2.22
N ASP A 137 9.47 5.85 -2.55
CA ASP A 137 9.01 7.23 -2.77
C ASP A 137 8.02 7.27 -3.95
N ALA A 138 8.29 6.49 -5.01
CA ALA A 138 7.43 6.42 -6.16
C ALA A 138 6.02 5.92 -5.80
N LEU A 139 5.96 4.81 -5.07
CA LEU A 139 4.72 4.22 -4.58
C LEU A 139 3.99 5.11 -3.58
N HIS A 140 4.73 5.84 -2.72
CA HIS A 140 4.12 6.75 -1.77
C HIS A 140 3.30 7.83 -2.48
N GLU A 141 3.86 8.47 -3.50
CA GLU A 141 3.12 9.48 -4.27
C GLU A 141 1.95 8.87 -5.06
N LEU A 142 2.08 7.63 -5.58
CA LEU A 142 0.95 6.92 -6.18
C LEU A 142 -0.18 6.71 -5.16
N LYS A 143 0.15 6.37 -3.92
CA LYS A 143 -0.82 6.22 -2.81
C LYS A 143 -1.44 7.55 -2.40
N VAL A 144 -0.68 8.64 -2.42
CA VAL A 144 -1.20 9.99 -2.12
C VAL A 144 -2.19 10.44 -3.20
N ALA A 145 -1.88 10.17 -4.48
CA ALA A 145 -2.75 10.50 -5.61
C ALA A 145 -3.97 9.57 -5.73
N CYS A 146 -3.81 8.29 -5.38
CA CYS A 146 -4.87 7.28 -5.40
C CYS A 146 -4.97 6.60 -4.02
N PRO A 147 -5.84 7.10 -3.12
CA PRO A 147 -5.92 6.64 -1.73
C PRO A 147 -6.22 5.15 -1.55
N ASN A 148 -6.83 4.49 -2.54
CA ASN A 148 -7.18 3.07 -2.51
C ASN A 148 -6.08 2.13 -3.05
N VAL A 149 -4.92 2.66 -3.46
CA VAL A 149 -3.81 1.82 -3.96
C VAL A 149 -3.27 0.92 -2.85
N GLY A 150 -3.20 -0.39 -3.08
CA GLY A 150 -2.70 -1.38 -2.13
C GLY A 150 -3.63 -1.69 -0.95
N THR A 151 -4.92 -1.30 -1.03
CA THR A 151 -5.95 -1.72 -0.06
C THR A 151 -6.83 -2.85 -0.54
N ASP A 152 -6.77 -3.17 -1.84
CA ASP A 152 -7.50 -4.30 -2.40
C ASP A 152 -6.92 -5.63 -1.89
N GLU A 153 -7.80 -6.61 -1.67
CA GLU A 153 -7.38 -7.94 -1.24
C GLU A 153 -6.39 -8.53 -2.25
N LEU A 154 -5.19 -8.86 -1.79
CA LEU A 154 -4.18 -9.53 -2.59
C LEU A 154 -4.81 -10.78 -3.26
N PRO A 155 -4.65 -10.97 -4.58
CA PRO A 155 -5.21 -12.13 -5.25
C PRO A 155 -4.72 -13.42 -4.58
N ALA A 156 -5.65 -14.36 -4.35
CA ALA A 156 -5.38 -15.62 -3.68
C ALA A 156 -4.26 -16.39 -4.41
N GLY A 157 -3.04 -16.33 -3.88
CA GLY A 157 -1.85 -16.87 -4.54
C GLY A 157 -0.55 -16.14 -4.20
N VAL A 158 -0.63 -14.89 -3.73
CA VAL A 158 0.53 -14.20 -3.15
C VAL A 158 0.95 -14.96 -1.88
N ARG A 159 2.14 -15.56 -1.90
CA ARG A 159 2.69 -16.26 -0.74
C ARG A 159 2.96 -15.25 0.35
N THR A 160 2.00 -15.05 1.23
CA THR A 160 2.25 -14.49 2.56
C THR A 160 2.99 -15.56 3.35
N SER A 161 4.32 -15.63 3.22
CA SER A 161 5.14 -16.28 4.23
C SER A 161 5.05 -15.44 5.51
N ALA A 162 4.02 -15.74 6.30
CA ALA A 162 3.92 -15.34 7.70
C ALA A 162 4.93 -16.18 8.53
N PRO A 163 5.41 -15.64 9.66
CA PRO A 163 6.48 -16.23 10.47
C PRO A 163 6.15 -17.61 11.06
#